data_AF-A0A7K2WK46-F1
#
_entry.id   AF-A0A7K2WK46-F1
#
_cell.length_a   1.000
_cell.length_b   1.000
_cell.length_c   1.000
_cell.angle_alpha   90.00
_cell.angle_beta   90.00
_cell.angle_gamma   90.00
#
_symmetry.space_group_name_H-M   'P 1'
#
loop_
_entity.id
_entity.type
_entity.pdbx_description
1 polymer ?
#
loop_
_entity_poly.entity_id
_entity_poly.type
_entity_poly.pdbx_seq_one_letter_code
_entity_poly.pdbx_strand_id
1 'polypeptide(L)' 'MLNVLNRRQADYPDMTVDGAIGPKTVSAFTAFMIKRTADGEMAVLKALTSLQGARYIELAENREQNEAFVFGWLVNRV' A
#
# COMPACT_ATOMS: atom_id res chain seq x y z
N MET A 1 0.89 -3.49 4.80
CA MET A 1 -0.40 -3.68 4.09
C MET A 1 -0.78 -5.14 3.93
N LEU A 2 -0.02 -5.96 3.20
CA LEU A 2 -0.40 -7.37 2.93
C LEU A 2 -0.72 -8.16 4.20
N ASN A 3 0.10 -8.03 5.25
CA ASN A 3 -0.19 -8.61 6.57
C ASN A 3 -1.58 -8.24 7.12
N VAL A 4 -2.04 -7.00 6.93
CA VAL A 4 -3.37 -6.56 7.41
C VAL A 4 -4.50 -7.20 6.59
N LEU A 5 -4.23 -7.56 5.33
CA LEU A 5 -5.22 -8.09 4.39
C LEU A 5 -5.33 -9.63 4.39
N ASN A 6 -4.47 -10.33 5.16
CA ASN A 6 -4.34 -11.78 5.16
C ASN A 6 -5.39 -12.56 5.99
N ARG A 7 -6.46 -11.87 6.44
CA ARG A 7 -7.57 -12.45 7.22
C ARG A 7 -7.10 -13.19 8.48
N ARG A 8 -6.26 -12.55 9.30
CA ARG A 8 -5.66 -13.15 10.51
C ARG A 8 -4.83 -14.39 10.15
N GLN A 9 -3.95 -14.23 9.17
CA GLN A 9 -3.05 -15.27 8.65
C GLN A 9 -3.73 -16.47 7.97
N ALA A 10 -5.04 -16.41 7.70
CA ALA A 10 -5.77 -17.48 7.02
C ALA A 10 -5.41 -17.61 5.54
N ASP A 11 -4.98 -16.53 4.90
CA ASP A 11 -4.57 -16.54 3.48
C ASP A 11 -3.09 -16.84 3.31
N TYR A 12 -2.27 -16.27 4.17
CA TYR A 12 -0.81 -16.46 4.24
C TYR A 12 -0.29 -15.90 5.57
N PRO A 13 0.85 -16.41 6.09
CA PRO A 13 1.44 -15.90 7.32
C PRO A 13 1.85 -14.42 7.23
N ASP A 14 1.95 -13.76 8.38
CA ASP A 14 2.55 -12.44 8.43
C ASP A 14 4.01 -12.48 8.01
N MET A 15 4.44 -11.42 7.32
CA MET A 15 5.82 -11.24 6.89
C MET A 15 6.48 -10.10 7.66
N THR A 16 7.80 -10.16 7.79
CA THR A 16 8.58 -9.02 8.27
C THR A 16 8.43 -7.84 7.31
N VAL A 17 8.27 -6.64 7.86
CA VAL A 17 8.21 -5.40 7.08
C VAL A 17 9.62 -4.82 6.96
N ASP A 18 10.46 -5.44 6.13
CA ASP A 18 11.87 -5.08 5.91
C ASP A 18 12.08 -4.17 4.67
N GLY A 19 11.03 -3.93 3.90
CA GLY A 19 11.07 -3.13 2.67
C GLY A 19 11.61 -3.87 1.45
N ALA A 20 12.00 -5.15 1.58
CA ALA A 20 12.52 -5.95 0.49
C ALA A 20 11.39 -6.72 -0.24
N ILE A 21 11.46 -6.74 -1.58
CA ILE A 21 10.59 -7.59 -2.40
C ILE A 21 11.29 -8.93 -2.61
N GLY A 22 11.19 -9.82 -1.61
CA GLY A 22 11.72 -11.17 -1.66
C GLY A 22 10.69 -12.24 -2.04
N PRO A 23 11.10 -13.53 -2.09
CA PRO A 23 10.21 -14.65 -2.45
C PRO A 23 8.96 -14.73 -1.56
N LYS A 24 9.07 -14.40 -0.26
CA LYS A 24 7.93 -14.37 0.66
C LYS A 24 6.91 -13.30 0.25
N THR A 25 7.37 -12.09 -0.06
CA THR A 25 6.52 -10.98 -0.51
C THR A 25 5.78 -11.33 -1.79
N VAL A 26 6.49 -11.91 -2.77
CA VAL A 26 5.88 -12.37 -4.04
C VAL A 26 4.84 -13.46 -3.78
N SER A 27 5.16 -14.47 -2.99
CA SER A 27 4.24 -15.56 -2.68
C SER A 27 2.98 -15.08 -1.95
N ALA A 28 3.11 -14.20 -0.96
CA ALA A 28 1.98 -13.60 -0.26
C ALA A 28 1.11 -12.74 -1.18
N PHE A 29 1.72 -11.95 -2.07
CA PHE A 29 0.98 -11.18 -3.05
C PHE A 29 0.23 -12.09 -4.04
N THR A 30 0.86 -13.15 -4.54
CA THR A 30 0.19 -14.14 -5.40
C THR A 30 -0.99 -14.82 -4.68
N ALA A 31 -0.80 -15.27 -3.44
CA ALA A 31 -1.86 -15.88 -2.64
C ALA A 31 -3.02 -14.90 -2.40
N PHE A 32 -2.70 -13.62 -2.12
CA PHE A 32 -3.68 -12.56 -2.01
C PHE A 32 -4.51 -12.38 -3.29
N MET A 33 -3.85 -12.28 -4.45
CA MET A 33 -4.51 -12.09 -5.75
C MET A 33 -5.42 -13.27 -6.11
N ILE A 34 -4.97 -14.51 -5.86
CA ILE A 34 -5.78 -15.71 -6.07
C ILE A 34 -7.02 -15.71 -5.16
N LYS A 35 -6.86 -15.29 -3.89
CA LYS A 35 -7.95 -15.33 -2.92
C LYS A 35 -8.99 -14.23 -3.13
N ARG A 36 -8.53 -13.02 -3.44
CA ARG A 36 -9.36 -11.81 -3.43
C ARG A 36 -9.76 -11.31 -4.81
N THR A 37 -9.17 -11.86 -5.87
CA THR A 37 -9.51 -11.61 -7.27
C THR A 37 -9.56 -10.11 -7.59
N ALA A 38 -10.57 -9.64 -8.34
CA ALA A 38 -10.67 -8.26 -8.81
C ALA A 38 -10.82 -7.24 -7.67
N ASP A 39 -11.60 -7.57 -6.64
CA ASP A 39 -11.76 -6.69 -5.47
C ASP A 39 -10.45 -6.55 -4.69
N GLY A 40 -9.65 -7.62 -4.66
CA GLY A 40 -8.32 -7.63 -4.08
C GLY A 40 -7.38 -6.67 -4.78
N GLU A 41 -7.33 -6.73 -6.11
CA GLU A 41 -6.50 -5.83 -6.92
C GLU A 41 -6.83 -4.37 -6.64
N MET A 42 -8.12 -4.02 -6.69
CA MET A 42 -8.60 -2.67 -6.42
C MET A 42 -8.29 -2.24 -4.98
N ALA A 43 -8.44 -3.14 -4.00
CA ALA A 43 -8.10 -2.86 -2.61
C ALA A 43 -6.59 -2.62 -2.42
N VAL A 44 -5.73 -3.36 -3.14
CA VAL A 44 -4.28 -3.16 -3.11
C VAL A 44 -3.89 -1.79 -3.65
N LEU A 45 -4.40 -1.43 -4.82
CA LEU A 45 -4.15 -0.13 -5.42
C LEU A 45 -4.61 1.00 -4.49
N LYS A 46 -5.84 0.91 -3.96
CA LYS A 46 -6.38 1.94 -3.05
C LYS A 46 -5.52 2.12 -1.80
N ALA A 47 -5.08 1.05 -1.14
CA ALA A 47 -4.29 1.23 0.07
C ALA A 47 -2.84 1.65 -0.22
N LEU A 48 -2.25 1.28 -1.37
CA LEU A 48 -0.97 1.86 -1.81
C LEU A 48 -1.09 3.37 -1.99
N THR A 49 -2.08 3.84 -2.74
CA THR A 49 -2.32 5.27 -2.95
C THR A 49 -2.65 5.98 -1.63
N SER A 50 -3.44 5.36 -0.74
CA SER A 50 -3.76 5.94 0.57
C SER A 50 -2.52 6.10 1.46
N LEU A 51 -1.64 5.08 1.50
CA LEU A 51 -0.39 5.15 2.27
C LEU A 51 0.57 6.20 1.69
N GLN A 52 0.64 6.33 0.36
CA GLN A 52 1.41 7.40 -0.29
C GLN A 52 0.86 8.77 0.07
N GLY A 53 -0.47 8.96 0.00
CA GLY A 53 -1.12 10.22 0.36
C GLY A 53 -0.85 10.63 1.81
N ALA A 54 -1.01 9.69 2.76
CA ALA A 54 -0.67 9.92 4.17
C ALA A 54 0.79 10.35 4.33
N ARG A 55 1.72 9.63 3.68
CA ARG A 55 3.15 9.97 3.75
C ARG A 55 3.48 11.33 3.13
N TYR A 56 2.84 11.70 2.02
CA TYR A 56 3.05 13.00 1.40
C TYR A 56 2.52 14.15 2.25
N ILE A 57 1.35 13.97 2.89
CA ILE A 57 0.81 14.94 3.84
C ILE A 57 1.79 15.14 5.02
N GLU A 58 2.26 14.06 5.65
CA GLU A 58 3.27 14.13 6.72
C GLU A 58 4.53 14.90 6.28
N LEU A 59 5.00 14.71 5.05
CA LEU A 59 6.17 15.41 4.51
C LEU A 59 5.90 16.89 4.23
N ALA A 60 4.67 17.27 3.90
CA ALA A 60 4.28 18.67 3.71
C ALA A 60 4.10 19.42 5.03
N GLU A 61 3.53 18.78 6.05
CA GLU A 61 3.42 19.34 7.40
C GLU A 61 4.77 19.75 8.00
N ASN A 62 5.84 19.03 7.63
CA ASN A 62 7.20 19.32 8.10
C ASN A 62 7.97 20.29 7.19
N ARG A 63 7.44 20.67 6.02
CA ARG A 63 8.10 21.56 5.05
C ARG A 63 7.11 22.16 4.05
N GLU A 64 6.77 23.44 4.22
CA GLU A 64 5.84 24.21 3.38
C GLU A 64 6.13 24.13 1.87
N GLN A 65 7.41 24.02 1.46
CA GLN A 65 7.79 23.89 0.04
C GLN A 65 7.18 22.68 -0.67
N ASN A 66 6.70 21.69 0.06
CA ASN A 66 6.10 20.47 -0.50
C ASN A 66 4.58 20.61 -0.76
N GLU A 67 3.90 21.64 -0.23
CA GLU A 67 2.43 21.76 -0.30
C GLU A 67 1.88 21.76 -1.72
N ALA A 68 2.51 22.54 -2.62
CA ALA A 68 2.10 22.62 -4.03
C ALA A 68 2.22 21.26 -4.73
N PHE A 69 3.25 20.48 -4.40
CA PHE A 69 3.42 19.13 -4.93
C PHE A 69 2.32 18.18 -4.43
N VAL A 70 2.03 18.19 -3.12
CA VAL A 70 1.02 17.30 -2.54
C VAL A 70 -0.37 17.59 -3.10
N PHE A 71 -0.74 18.86 -3.21
CA PHE A 71 -2.01 19.25 -3.82
C PHE A 71 -2.09 18.77 -5.28
N GLY A 72 -1.04 19.01 -6.07
CA GLY A 72 -0.97 18.56 -7.46
C GLY A 72 -1.06 17.04 -7.60
N TRP A 73 -0.44 16.28 -6.70
CA TRP A 73 -0.49 14.82 -6.69
C TRP A 73 -1.91 14.31 -6.38
N LEU A 74 -2.59 14.89 -5.41
CA LEU A 74 -3.97 14.53 -5.04
C LEU A 74 -4.97 14.79 -6.19
N VAL A 75 -4.83 15.90 -6.90
CA VAL A 75 -5.77 16.28 -7.98
C VAL A 75 -5.57 15.46 -9.25
N ASN A 76 -4.33 15.10 -9.58
CA ASN A 76 -4.00 14.58 -10.91
C ASN A 76 -3.65 13.09 -10.97
N ARG A 77 -3.45 12.42 -9.83
CA ARG A 77 -2.90 11.04 -9.81
C ARG A 77 -3.68 10.05 -8.95
N VAL A 78 -4.57 10.53 -8.08
CA VAL A 78 -5.46 9.71 -7.25
C VAL A 78 -6.80 9.51 -7.95
#